data_AF-A0A962IEH9-F1
#
_entry.id   AF-A0A962IEH9-F1
#
_cell.length_a   1.000
_cell.length_b   1.000
_cell.length_c   1.000
_cell.angle_alpha   90.00
_cell.angle_beta   90.00
_cell.angle_gamma   90.00
#
_symmetry.space_group_name_H-M   'P 1'
#
loop_
_entity.id
_entity.type
_entity.pdbx_description
1 polymer ?
#
loop_
_entity_poly.entity_id
_entity_poly.type
_entity_poly.pdbx_seq_one_letter_code
_entity_poly.pdbx_strand_id
1 'polypeptide(L)'
;MLGSPVALDTNGDGQIGTTGESTAKDRVAGTQVGQTVDFDLDGNGSTEAVEWMSGDGDSLLVDNRDGNAANDMNGTRLFGDQGGQYGSGYEKMAQLDANGDGRLAGQELDGLELWVDNGNARVDAGELRSLADFGVTELSVERQDAANARGENLMQSSARTADGRTVLTEDVWFAKA
;
A
#
# COMPACT_ATOMS: atom_id res chain seq x y z
N MET A 1 -8.44 8.00 14.05
CA MET A 1 -7.29 7.05 14.05
C MET A 1 -6.91 6.86 12.60
N LEU A 2 -5.62 6.83 12.28
CA LEU A 2 -5.14 6.52 10.94
C LEU A 2 -4.63 5.08 10.93
N GLY A 3 -4.72 4.42 9.78
CA GLY A 3 -4.05 3.15 9.51
C GLY A 3 -3.53 3.19 8.09
N SER A 4 -2.56 2.34 7.76
CA SER A 4 -1.90 2.41 6.46
C SER A 4 -1.83 1.08 5.73
N PRO A 5 -1.78 1.16 4.38
CA PRO A 5 -1.10 0.17 3.57
C PRO A 5 -0.07 0.79 2.61
N VAL A 6 0.82 -0.05 2.07
CA VAL A 6 1.78 0.29 1.01
C VAL A 6 1.07 0.21 -0.32
N ALA A 7 1.07 1.33 -1.03
CA ALA A 7 0.56 1.50 -2.37
C ALA A 7 1.70 1.68 -3.38
N LEU A 8 1.45 1.35 -4.63
CA LEU A 8 2.33 1.56 -5.77
C LEU A 8 1.63 2.45 -6.81
N ASP A 9 2.38 3.42 -7.34
CA ASP A 9 1.99 4.26 -8.49
C ASP A 9 2.04 3.41 -9.77
N THR A 10 1.05 2.54 -9.93
CA THR A 10 0.98 1.61 -11.06
C THR A 10 0.39 2.25 -12.31
N ASN A 11 -0.31 3.37 -12.17
CA ASN A 11 -0.80 4.15 -13.31
C ASN A 11 0.30 5.06 -13.92
N GLY A 12 1.37 5.35 -13.17
CA GLY A 12 2.57 6.07 -13.61
C GLY A 12 2.41 7.59 -13.67
N ASP A 13 1.48 8.17 -12.91
CA ASP A 13 1.22 9.61 -12.89
C ASP A 13 2.11 10.39 -11.89
N GLY A 14 2.89 9.68 -11.08
CA GLY A 14 3.88 10.24 -10.15
C GLY A 14 3.35 10.51 -8.74
N GLN A 15 2.15 10.06 -8.40
CA GLN A 15 1.53 10.20 -7.08
C GLN A 15 0.72 8.95 -6.75
N ILE A 16 0.25 8.85 -5.49
CA ILE A 16 -0.71 7.81 -5.13
C ILE A 16 -2.13 8.41 -5.07
N GLY A 17 -3.02 7.86 -5.89
CA GLY A 17 -4.42 8.20 -5.97
C GLY A 17 -5.23 7.72 -4.78
N THR A 18 -5.69 8.65 -3.95
CA THR A 18 -6.59 8.34 -2.82
C THR A 18 -7.82 9.26 -2.82
N THR A 19 -8.86 8.85 -2.10
CA THR A 19 -10.06 9.67 -1.92
C THR A 19 -9.83 10.86 -0.99
N GLY A 20 -8.76 10.81 -0.16
CA GLY A 20 -8.40 11.82 0.82
C GLY A 20 -7.51 12.94 0.26
N GLU A 21 -7.46 14.07 0.98
CA GLU A 21 -6.59 15.20 0.63
C GLU A 21 -5.10 14.98 1.00
N SER A 22 -4.79 13.93 1.78
CA SER A 22 -3.45 13.62 2.25
C SER A 22 -3.28 12.13 2.48
N THR A 23 -2.10 11.63 2.13
CA THR A 23 -1.61 10.27 2.40
C THR A 23 -0.66 10.22 3.59
N ALA A 24 -0.36 11.38 4.21
CA ALA A 24 0.61 11.47 5.30
C ALA A 24 0.06 10.96 6.64
N LYS A 25 0.96 10.39 7.45
CA LYS A 25 0.67 10.05 8.86
C LYS A 25 0.40 11.29 9.70
N ASP A 26 1.26 12.30 9.56
CA ASP A 26 1.13 13.58 10.25
C ASP A 26 0.55 14.61 9.27
N ARG A 27 -0.78 14.68 9.25
CA ARG A 27 -1.52 15.58 8.37
C ARG A 27 -1.52 17.01 8.89
N VAL A 28 -1.48 18.00 7.99
CA VAL A 28 -1.67 19.39 8.40
C VAL A 28 -3.08 19.60 8.96
N ALA A 29 -3.21 20.52 9.91
CA ALA A 29 -4.49 20.84 10.52
C ALA A 29 -5.51 21.33 9.47
N GLY A 30 -6.75 20.86 9.59
CA GLY A 30 -7.84 21.24 8.69
C GLY A 30 -7.96 20.38 7.42
N THR A 31 -7.06 19.41 7.21
CA THR A 31 -7.21 18.38 6.17
C THR A 31 -8.56 17.69 6.29
N GLN A 32 -9.33 17.68 5.21
CA GLN A 32 -10.65 17.05 5.18
C GLN A 32 -10.50 15.54 4.95
N VAL A 33 -11.43 14.78 5.54
CA VAL A 33 -11.58 13.35 5.24
C VAL A 33 -12.30 13.22 3.90
N GLY A 34 -11.74 12.41 3.02
CA GLY A 34 -12.30 12.08 1.72
C GLY A 34 -13.54 11.18 1.78
N GLN A 35 -13.92 10.65 0.61
CA GLN A 35 -14.92 9.57 0.56
C GLN A 35 -14.38 8.33 1.25
N THR A 36 -15.24 7.62 1.98
CA THR A 36 -14.85 6.44 2.75
C THR A 36 -15.59 5.17 2.33
N VAL A 37 -14.97 4.04 2.63
CA VAL A 37 -15.48 2.68 2.45
C VAL A 37 -15.30 1.90 3.74
N ASP A 38 -16.12 0.87 3.96
CA ASP A 38 -15.99 0.01 5.13
C ASP A 38 -14.92 -1.07 4.86
N PHE A 39 -13.80 -1.00 5.58
CA PHE A 39 -12.72 -1.98 5.48
C PHE A 39 -12.07 -2.23 6.84
N ASP A 40 -11.66 -3.47 7.11
CA ASP A 40 -10.91 -3.85 8.31
C ASP A 40 -9.42 -3.61 8.05
N LEU A 41 -8.99 -2.34 8.18
CA LEU A 41 -7.62 -1.92 7.81
C LEU A 41 -6.56 -2.34 8.84
N ASP A 42 -6.94 -2.52 10.10
CA ASP A 42 -6.02 -2.91 11.16
C ASP A 42 -6.01 -4.44 11.42
N GLY A 43 -6.92 -5.18 10.79
CA GLY A 43 -7.00 -6.64 10.88
C GLY A 43 -7.58 -7.12 12.21
N ASN A 44 -8.39 -6.30 12.88
CA ASN A 44 -8.97 -6.62 14.19
C ASN A 44 -10.27 -7.46 14.10
N GLY A 45 -10.77 -7.70 12.88
CA GLY A 45 -12.02 -8.43 12.61
C GLY A 45 -13.27 -7.54 12.54
N SER A 46 -13.12 -6.22 12.60
CA SER A 46 -14.19 -5.23 12.47
C SER A 46 -13.84 -4.21 11.40
N THR A 47 -14.80 -3.85 10.55
CA THR A 47 -14.61 -2.83 9.52
C THR A 47 -14.81 -1.43 10.09
N GLU A 48 -14.05 -0.45 9.59
CA GLU A 48 -14.32 0.97 9.82
C GLU A 48 -14.43 1.73 8.50
N ALA A 49 -15.15 2.86 8.54
CA ALA A 49 -15.21 3.80 7.44
C ALA A 49 -13.86 4.53 7.31
N VAL A 50 -13.05 4.11 6.34
CA VAL A 50 -11.72 4.66 6.04
C VAL A 50 -11.70 5.30 4.65
N GLU A 51 -10.89 6.33 4.46
CA GLU A 51 -10.46 6.75 3.12
C GLU A 51 -9.83 5.56 2.38
N TRP A 52 -9.74 5.68 1.06
CA TRP A 52 -9.34 4.56 0.23
C TRP A 52 -8.59 4.99 -1.01
N MET A 53 -8.18 4.01 -1.81
CA MET A 53 -7.67 4.24 -3.17
C MET A 53 -8.77 4.84 -4.05
N SER A 54 -8.39 5.73 -4.97
CA SER A 54 -9.31 6.45 -5.87
C SER A 54 -9.91 5.59 -6.98
N GLY A 55 -9.31 4.42 -7.26
CA GLY A 55 -9.67 3.55 -8.39
C GLY A 55 -9.12 4.00 -9.74
N ASP A 56 -8.09 4.84 -9.78
CA ASP A 56 -7.47 5.36 -11.01
C ASP A 56 -6.44 4.41 -11.65
N GLY A 57 -6.13 3.29 -11.01
CA GLY A 57 -5.19 2.29 -11.50
C GLY A 57 -3.95 2.11 -10.64
N ASP A 58 -3.82 2.85 -9.53
CA ASP A 58 -2.86 2.51 -8.47
C ASP A 58 -3.25 1.23 -7.74
N SER A 59 -2.28 0.65 -7.04
CA SER A 59 -2.46 -0.66 -6.41
C SER A 59 -1.93 -0.72 -4.98
N LEU A 60 -2.50 -1.63 -4.19
CA LEU A 60 -2.03 -1.98 -2.86
C LEU A 60 -1.17 -3.25 -2.92
N LEU A 61 -0.08 -3.28 -2.14
CA LEU A 61 0.74 -4.48 -2.00
C LEU A 61 0.08 -5.50 -1.06
N VAL A 62 -0.07 -6.73 -1.54
CA VAL A 62 -0.79 -7.82 -0.87
C VAL A 62 0.13 -9.00 -0.59
N ASP A 63 0.02 -9.54 0.63
CA ASP A 63 0.52 -10.86 1.02
C ASP A 63 -0.51 -11.94 0.66
N ASN A 64 -0.32 -12.57 -0.48
CA ASN A 64 -1.12 -13.70 -0.96
C ASN A 64 -0.31 -15.02 -0.97
N ARG A 65 0.67 -15.18 -0.07
CA ARG A 65 1.56 -16.34 -0.03
C ARG A 65 0.86 -17.67 0.22
N ASP A 66 -0.32 -17.65 0.83
CA ASP A 66 -1.17 -18.83 1.02
C ASP A 66 -2.24 -19.00 -0.07
N GLY A 67 -2.34 -18.06 -1.02
CA GLY A 67 -3.31 -18.08 -2.12
C GLY A 67 -4.75 -17.77 -1.75
N ASN A 68 -5.03 -17.22 -0.56
CA ASN A 68 -6.39 -17.00 -0.08
C ASN A 68 -6.85 -15.53 -0.02
N ALA A 69 -6.02 -14.57 -0.46
CA ALA A 69 -6.32 -13.14 -0.35
C ALA A 69 -7.67 -12.73 -0.97
N ALA A 70 -8.13 -13.43 -2.02
CA ALA A 70 -9.44 -13.16 -2.64
C ALA A 70 -10.64 -13.45 -1.72
N ASN A 71 -10.48 -14.27 -0.67
CA ASN A 71 -11.56 -14.71 0.21
C ASN A 71 -11.55 -14.05 1.58
N ASP A 72 -10.40 -13.54 2.04
CA ASP A 72 -10.22 -13.01 3.40
C ASP A 72 -9.40 -11.70 3.44
N MET A 73 -9.50 -10.89 2.38
CA MET A 73 -8.86 -9.57 2.30
C MET A 73 -9.19 -8.69 3.51
N ASN A 74 -8.15 -8.24 4.21
CA ASN A 74 -8.18 -7.26 5.30
C ASN A 74 -6.74 -6.72 5.54
N GLY A 75 -6.56 -5.87 6.55
CA GLY A 75 -5.29 -5.26 6.93
C GLY A 75 -4.15 -6.24 7.23
N THR A 76 -4.44 -7.48 7.62
CA THR A 76 -3.40 -8.51 7.83
C THR A 76 -2.76 -8.94 6.51
N ARG A 77 -3.51 -8.87 5.39
CA ARG A 77 -3.07 -9.15 4.02
C ARG A 77 -2.33 -7.99 3.38
N LEU A 78 -2.54 -6.77 3.87
CA LEU A 78 -1.87 -5.58 3.32
C LEU A 78 -0.55 -5.35 4.05
N PHE A 79 0.45 -4.82 3.34
CA PHE A 79 1.66 -4.33 3.99
C PHE A 79 1.39 -2.95 4.55
N GLY A 80 1.43 -2.77 5.86
CA GLY A 80 0.99 -1.54 6.51
C GLY A 80 1.33 -1.53 7.99
N ASP A 81 0.83 -0.55 8.73
CA ASP A 81 1.03 -0.47 10.18
C ASP A 81 0.24 -1.53 10.96
N GLN A 82 -0.84 -2.06 10.37
CA GLN A 82 -1.71 -3.10 10.93
C GLN A 82 -2.12 -2.78 12.38
N GLY A 83 -2.73 -1.61 12.58
CA GLY A 83 -3.15 -1.16 13.91
C GLY A 83 -1.99 -0.81 14.85
N GLY A 84 -0.84 -0.45 14.28
CA GLY A 84 0.39 -0.15 15.02
C GLY A 84 1.20 -1.38 15.46
N GLN A 85 0.89 -2.57 14.94
CA GLN A 85 1.78 -3.73 15.08
C GLN A 85 3.15 -3.48 14.43
N TYR A 86 3.17 -2.70 13.36
CA TYR A 86 4.37 -2.23 12.68
C TYR A 86 4.39 -0.69 12.69
N GLY A 87 5.58 -0.09 12.71
CA GLY A 87 5.72 1.36 12.62
C GLY A 87 5.42 1.92 11.23
N SER A 88 5.54 1.07 10.20
CA SER A 88 5.22 1.34 8.79
C SER A 88 5.05 0.05 8.01
N GLY A 89 4.43 0.12 6.83
CA GLY A 89 4.34 -1.01 5.92
C GLY A 89 5.70 -1.50 5.40
N TYR A 90 6.69 -0.62 5.28
CA TYR A 90 8.07 -1.02 4.95
C TYR A 90 8.73 -1.88 6.04
N GLU A 91 8.40 -1.62 7.32
CA GLU A 91 8.85 -2.47 8.43
C GLU A 91 8.21 -3.86 8.38
N LYS A 92 6.94 -3.94 7.95
CA LYS A 92 6.27 -5.21 7.68
C LYS A 92 6.88 -5.93 6.47
N MET A 93 7.21 -5.21 5.39
CA MET A 93 7.90 -5.77 4.22
C MET A 93 9.28 -6.33 4.58
N ALA A 94 10.04 -5.64 5.43
CA ALA A 94 11.37 -6.08 5.87
C ALA A 94 11.35 -7.43 6.61
N GLN A 95 10.19 -7.91 7.08
CA GLN A 95 10.06 -9.27 7.63
C GLN A 95 10.27 -10.35 6.55
N LEU A 96 10.16 -10.00 5.28
CA LEU A 96 10.34 -10.89 4.13
C LEU A 96 11.73 -10.77 3.50
N ASP A 97 12.53 -9.77 3.87
CA ASP A 97 13.91 -9.57 3.40
C ASP A 97 14.82 -10.58 4.12
N ALA A 98 14.88 -11.80 3.58
CA ALA A 98 15.56 -12.91 4.23
C ALA A 98 17.09 -12.77 4.19
N ASN A 99 17.59 -12.07 3.18
CA ASN A 99 19.02 -11.89 2.95
C ASN A 99 19.56 -10.57 3.55
N GLY A 100 18.67 -9.64 3.92
CA GLY A 100 18.99 -8.38 4.61
C GLY A 100 19.63 -7.33 3.71
N ASP A 101 19.31 -7.33 2.41
CA ASP A 101 19.91 -6.41 1.43
C ASP A 101 19.09 -5.15 1.14
N GLY A 102 18.02 -4.93 1.92
CA GLY A 102 17.19 -3.72 1.88
C GLY A 102 16.11 -3.74 0.80
N ARG A 103 15.88 -4.89 0.16
CA ARG A 103 14.83 -5.06 -0.86
C ARG A 103 14.27 -6.47 -0.82
N LEU A 104 13.04 -6.63 -1.32
CA LEU A 104 12.47 -7.92 -1.66
C LEU A 104 12.75 -8.18 -3.13
N ALA A 105 13.38 -9.30 -3.45
CA ALA A 105 13.64 -9.72 -4.83
C ALA A 105 13.59 -11.25 -4.98
N GLY A 106 13.42 -11.72 -6.21
CA GLY A 106 13.42 -13.16 -6.52
C GLY A 106 12.38 -13.92 -5.70
N GLN A 107 12.83 -14.92 -4.92
CA GLN A 107 11.95 -15.76 -4.10
C GLN A 107 11.25 -15.01 -2.96
N GLU A 108 11.76 -13.85 -2.54
CA GLU A 108 11.12 -13.03 -1.49
C GLU A 108 9.81 -12.38 -1.98
N LEU A 109 9.61 -12.34 -3.30
CA LEU A 109 8.39 -11.85 -3.94
C LEU A 109 7.36 -12.96 -4.18
N ASP A 110 7.71 -14.24 -3.96
CA ASP A 110 6.82 -15.37 -4.25
C ASP A 110 5.54 -15.23 -3.43
N GLY A 111 4.39 -15.20 -4.11
CA GLY A 111 3.06 -15.06 -3.49
C GLY A 111 2.67 -13.64 -3.11
N LEU A 112 3.50 -12.62 -3.40
CA LEU A 112 3.06 -11.23 -3.31
C LEU A 112 2.28 -10.83 -4.56
N GLU A 113 1.21 -10.07 -4.36
CA GLU A 113 0.35 -9.57 -5.44
C GLU A 113 0.09 -8.07 -5.28
N LEU A 114 -0.47 -7.49 -6.33
CA LEU A 114 -0.94 -6.11 -6.37
C LEU A 114 -2.45 -6.11 -6.53
N TRP A 115 -3.14 -5.41 -5.64
CA TRP A 115 -4.58 -5.22 -5.71
C TRP A 115 -4.89 -3.88 -6.36
N VAL A 116 -5.32 -3.92 -7.62
CA VAL A 116 -5.82 -2.76 -8.37
C VAL A 116 -7.31 -2.63 -8.13
N ASP A 117 -7.67 -2.09 -6.97
CA ASP A 117 -9.06 -1.90 -6.59
C ASP A 117 -9.72 -0.78 -7.42
N ASN A 118 -10.97 -0.98 -7.83
CA ASN A 118 -11.80 0.05 -8.46
C ASN A 118 -12.34 1.14 -7.49
N GLY A 119 -11.91 1.10 -6.22
CA GLY A 119 -12.26 2.06 -5.17
C GLY A 119 -13.36 1.57 -4.22
N ASN A 120 -13.71 0.28 -4.25
CA ASN A 120 -14.85 -0.27 -3.50
C ASN A 120 -14.46 -1.12 -2.28
N ALA A 121 -13.16 -1.34 -2.04
CA ALA A 121 -12.59 -2.12 -0.95
C ALA A 121 -13.04 -3.59 -0.92
N ARG A 122 -13.36 -4.16 -2.09
CA ARG A 122 -13.70 -5.58 -2.26
C ARG A 122 -12.88 -6.13 -3.41
N VAL A 123 -12.33 -7.33 -3.20
CA VAL A 123 -11.60 -8.00 -4.27
C VAL A 123 -12.58 -8.47 -5.34
N ASP A 124 -12.63 -7.76 -6.46
CA ASP A 124 -13.38 -8.17 -7.64
C ASP A 124 -12.51 -9.01 -8.60
N ALA A 125 -13.18 -9.71 -9.51
CA ALA A 125 -12.51 -10.56 -10.48
C ALA A 125 -11.55 -9.75 -11.37
N GLY A 126 -10.26 -10.12 -11.34
CA GLY A 126 -9.21 -9.48 -12.14
C GLY A 126 -8.48 -8.31 -11.45
N GLU A 127 -8.85 -7.95 -10.22
CA GLU A 127 -8.20 -6.87 -9.49
C GLU A 127 -6.91 -7.31 -8.79
N LEU A 128 -6.84 -8.57 -8.35
CA LEU A 128 -5.58 -9.18 -7.89
C LEU A 128 -4.73 -9.58 -9.09
N ARG A 129 -3.54 -9.00 -9.15
CA ARG A 129 -2.58 -9.18 -10.25
C ARG A 129 -1.20 -9.50 -9.70
N SER A 130 -0.42 -10.23 -10.48
CA SER A 130 0.95 -10.54 -10.09
C SER A 130 1.85 -9.31 -10.22
N LEU A 131 2.94 -9.25 -9.43
CA LEU A 131 4.00 -8.25 -9.61
C LEU A 131 4.57 -8.29 -11.05
N ALA A 132 4.65 -9.48 -11.65
CA ALA A 132 5.13 -9.69 -13.01
C ALA A 132 4.23 -9.04 -14.08
N ASP A 133 2.91 -8.91 -13.85
CA ASP A 133 2.00 -8.22 -14.78
C ASP A 133 2.31 -6.73 -14.90
N PHE A 134 3.02 -6.16 -13.92
CA PHE A 134 3.55 -4.80 -13.94
C PHE A 134 5.05 -4.74 -14.23
N GLY A 135 5.67 -5.90 -14.41
CA GLY A 135 7.10 -6.06 -14.58
C GLY A 135 7.92 -5.77 -13.32
N VAL A 136 7.30 -5.68 -12.13
CA VAL A 136 8.00 -5.42 -10.87
C VAL A 136 8.90 -6.61 -10.51
N THR A 137 10.18 -6.34 -10.29
CA THR A 137 11.20 -7.35 -9.97
C THR A 137 11.86 -7.11 -8.61
N GLU A 138 11.74 -5.90 -8.07
CA GLU A 138 12.28 -5.55 -6.75
C GLU A 138 11.36 -4.56 -6.04
N LEU A 139 11.19 -4.70 -4.74
CA LEU A 139 10.51 -3.75 -3.85
C LEU A 139 11.50 -3.31 -2.77
N SER A 140 11.83 -2.03 -2.68
CA SER A 140 12.68 -1.53 -1.60
C SER A 140 11.92 -1.58 -0.27
N VAL A 141 12.57 -2.07 0.79
CA VAL A 141 12.05 -1.99 2.17
C VAL A 141 12.64 -0.78 2.91
N GLU A 142 13.55 -0.05 2.28
CA GLU A 142 14.16 1.16 2.84
C GLU A 142 13.28 2.38 2.57
N ARG A 143 12.73 2.95 3.64
CA ARG A 143 11.92 4.16 3.57
C ARG A 143 12.77 5.39 3.23
N GLN A 144 12.31 6.17 2.26
CA GLN A 144 12.86 7.44 1.82
C GLN A 144 11.79 8.52 1.93
N ASP A 145 11.70 9.12 3.10
CA ASP A 145 10.71 10.15 3.41
C ASP A 145 10.82 11.36 2.47
N ALA A 146 9.67 11.86 2.00
CA ALA A 146 9.58 13.01 1.11
C ALA A 146 8.61 14.06 1.66
N ALA A 147 8.97 15.34 1.57
CA ALA A 147 8.06 16.43 1.92
C ALA A 147 7.19 16.81 0.72
N ASN A 148 5.87 16.84 0.91
CA ASN A 148 4.95 17.35 -0.12
C ASN A 148 4.85 18.88 -0.10
N ALA A 149 4.09 19.46 -1.04
CA ALA A 149 3.91 20.91 -1.15
C ALA A 149 3.18 21.54 0.05
N ARG A 150 2.50 20.74 0.88
CA ARG A 150 1.83 21.17 2.12
C ARG A 150 2.75 21.10 3.34
N GLY A 151 3.98 20.61 3.17
CA GLY A 151 4.94 20.41 4.26
C GLY A 151 4.70 19.12 5.06
N GLU A 152 3.86 18.22 4.56
CA GLU A 152 3.64 16.91 5.18
C GLU A 152 4.74 15.94 4.78
N ASN A 153 5.08 15.03 5.69
CA ASN A 153 6.06 13.99 5.44
C ASN A 153 5.39 12.73 4.91
N LEU A 154 5.67 12.38 3.66
CA LEU A 154 5.20 11.19 2.97
C LEU A 154 6.19 10.05 3.18
N MET A 155 5.69 8.87 3.57
CA MET A 155 6.51 7.68 3.77
C MET A 155 6.70 6.95 2.45
N GLN A 156 7.64 7.41 1.64
CA GLN A 156 7.85 6.90 0.28
C GLN A 156 9.02 5.91 0.21
N SER A 157 9.06 5.15 -0.88
CA SER A 157 10.20 4.34 -1.32
C SER A 157 10.05 4.07 -2.82
N SER A 158 10.56 2.93 -3.29
CA SER A 158 10.47 2.59 -4.71
C SER A 158 10.42 1.10 -4.98
N ALA A 159 9.84 0.76 -6.13
CA ALA A 159 9.96 -0.54 -6.77
C ALA A 159 10.79 -0.40 -8.06
N ARG A 160 11.42 -1.49 -8.49
CA ARG A 160 12.10 -1.59 -9.78
C ARG A 160 11.36 -2.54 -10.69
N THR A 161 11.25 -2.17 -11.95
CA THR A 161 10.72 -3.02 -13.01
C THR A 161 11.83 -3.61 -13.87
N ALA A 162 11.54 -4.71 -14.56
CA ALA A 162 12.46 -5.41 -15.44
C ALA A 162 12.99 -4.55 -16.61
N ASP A 163 12.25 -3.53 -17.02
CA ASP A 163 12.66 -2.55 -18.04
C ASP A 163 13.48 -1.37 -17.48
N GLY A 164 13.77 -1.40 -16.17
CA GLY A 164 14.61 -0.42 -15.49
C GLY A 164 13.89 0.82 -14.97
N ARG A 165 12.55 0.90 -15.09
CA ARG A 165 11.78 2.00 -14.49
C ARG A 165 11.81 1.91 -12.95
N THR A 166 11.77 3.09 -12.34
CA THR A 166 11.45 3.23 -10.91
C THR A 166 9.95 3.49 -10.81
N VAL A 167 9.26 2.76 -9.94
CA VAL A 167 7.86 3.01 -9.58
C VAL A 167 7.83 3.57 -8.16
N LEU A 168 7.04 4.62 -7.93
CA LEU A 168 6.84 5.17 -6.59
C LEU A 168 6.07 4.14 -5.74
N THR A 169 6.53 3.94 -4.51
CA THR A 169 5.73 3.28 -3.47
C THR A 169 5.53 4.23 -2.31
N GLU A 170 4.40 4.12 -1.62
CA GLU A 170 4.11 4.93 -0.45
C GLU A 170 3.37 4.13 0.61
N ASP A 171 3.74 4.27 1.87
CA ASP A 171 2.94 3.80 3.01
C ASP A 171 1.87 4.87 3.30
N VAL A 172 0.69 4.66 2.73
CA VAL A 172 -0.42 5.63 2.66
C VAL A 172 -1.25 5.55 3.93
N TRP A 173 -1.33 6.63 4.68
CA TRP A 173 -2.12 6.66 5.91
C TRP A 173 -3.53 7.14 5.62
N PHE A 174 -4.53 6.26 5.66
CA PHE A 174 -5.94 6.59 5.46
C PHE A 174 -6.59 7.12 6.74
N ALA A 175 -7.44 8.14 6.61
CA ALA A 175 -8.24 8.66 7.73
C ALA A 175 -9.56 7.93 7.88
N LYS A 176 -10.00 7.81 9.13
CA LYS A 176 -11.34 7.34 9.50
C LYS A 176 -12.32 8.52 9.55
N ALA A 177 -13.56 8.30 9.11
CA ALA A 177 -14.68 9.24 9.25
C ALA A 177 -15.23 9.31 10.69
#